data_AF-A0A059XCY7-F1
#
_entry.id   AF-A0A059XCY7-F1
#
_cell.length_a   1.000
_cell.length_b   1.000
_cell.length_c   1.000
_cell.angle_alpha   90.00
_cell.angle_beta   90.00
_cell.angle_gamma   90.00
#
_symmetry.space_group_name_H-M   'P 1'
#
loop_
_entity.id
_entity.type
_entity.pdbx_description
1 polymer ?
#
loop_
_entity_poly.entity_id
_entity_poly.type
_entity_poly.pdbx_seq_one_letter_code
_entity_poly.pdbx_strand_id
1 'polypeptide(L)'
;MISIIVAMDLNGVIGVRGGAMPWGRGLKDDLAHFKKLTEGEMVIMGRKTFTDAINRPLPNRVNIIVTRDATFNHQATGGAIIVVNSFDAAMVFAEETPYRHSFVIGGAEIYAQAIPRVDSMFITRVDGQFAGDVLFPHFDRQEWELFGQVVYHKDDRNTYGFTIEHWKRRAALTSTTRPTLTRATRTRRSTDAPSRRS
;
A
#
# COMPACT_ATOMS: atom_id res chain seq x y z
N MET A 1 -4.52 -8.88 -5.15
CA MET A 1 -3.56 -8.43 -4.11
C MET A 1 -3.06 -7.06 -4.46
N ILE A 2 -3.03 -6.15 -3.50
CA ILE A 2 -2.58 -4.76 -3.67
C ILE A 2 -1.41 -4.54 -2.71
N SER A 3 -0.30 -4.01 -3.22
CA SER A 3 0.93 -3.83 -2.46
C SER A 3 1.49 -2.43 -2.63
N ILE A 4 2.19 -1.91 -1.63
CA ILE A 4 3.07 -0.75 -1.79
C ILE A 4 4.43 -1.23 -2.29
N ILE A 5 5.06 -0.47 -3.18
CA ILE A 5 6.49 -0.60 -3.47
C ILE A 5 7.14 0.78 -3.37
N VAL A 6 8.14 0.92 -2.52
CA VAL A 6 8.78 2.20 -2.20
C VAL A 6 10.26 2.01 -1.90
N ALA A 7 11.07 2.98 -2.29
CA ALA A 7 12.43 3.13 -1.79
C ALA A 7 12.51 4.37 -0.89
N MET A 8 13.09 4.21 0.29
CA MET A 8 13.31 5.29 1.25
C MET A 8 14.68 5.17 1.90
N ASP A 9 15.22 6.29 2.35
CA ASP A 9 16.45 6.31 3.15
C ASP A 9 16.20 5.90 4.62
N LEU A 10 17.24 5.94 5.45
CA LEU A 10 17.14 5.56 6.87
C LEU A 10 16.23 6.49 7.70
N ASN A 11 15.98 7.71 7.21
CA ASN A 11 15.12 8.71 7.85
C ASN A 11 13.70 8.73 7.23
N GLY A 12 13.41 7.85 6.27
CA GLY A 12 12.11 7.76 5.61
C GLY A 12 11.92 8.74 4.45
N VAL A 13 12.98 9.39 3.97
CA VAL A 13 12.92 10.26 2.79
C VAL A 13 12.71 9.41 1.54
N ILE A 14 11.68 9.74 0.75
CA ILE A 14 11.35 9.08 -0.52
C ILE A 14 11.59 9.96 -1.75
N GLY A 15 11.84 11.25 -1.54
CA GLY A 15 11.96 12.20 -2.65
C GLY A 15 12.23 13.62 -2.21
N VAL A 16 12.55 14.45 -3.19
CA VAL A 16 12.54 15.91 -3.09
C VAL A 16 11.35 16.49 -3.87
N ARG A 17 10.91 17.70 -3.54
CA ARG A 17 10.01 18.50 -4.39
C ARG A 17 10.56 18.53 -5.83
N GLY A 18 9.69 18.20 -6.78
CA GLY A 18 10.09 17.99 -8.18
C GLY A 18 10.31 16.52 -8.55
N GLY A 19 10.11 15.57 -7.63
CA GLY A 19 9.96 14.15 -7.93
C GLY A 19 11.26 13.34 -8.02
N ALA A 20 12.42 13.96 -7.84
CA ALA A 20 13.69 13.24 -7.87
C ALA A 20 13.92 12.43 -6.57
N MET A 21 14.49 11.23 -6.72
CA MET A 21 15.04 10.48 -5.58
C MET A 21 16.39 11.09 -5.17
N PRO A 22 16.65 11.33 -3.87
CA PRO A 22 17.90 11.96 -3.42
C PRO A 22 19.17 11.17 -3.77
N TRP A 23 19.07 9.84 -3.86
CA TRP A 23 20.15 8.94 -4.28
C TRP A 23 20.23 8.75 -5.81
N GLY A 24 19.40 9.46 -6.58
CA GLY A 24 19.37 9.40 -8.04
C GLY A 24 18.94 8.02 -8.58
N ARG A 25 19.50 7.63 -9.74
CA ARG A 25 19.22 6.33 -10.41
C ARG A 25 20.39 5.34 -10.30
N GLY A 26 21.18 5.48 -9.24
CA GLY A 26 22.40 4.72 -8.98
C GLY A 26 22.19 3.35 -8.36
N LEU A 27 20.95 2.99 -7.98
CA LEU A 27 20.60 1.69 -7.40
C LEU A 27 20.01 0.78 -8.49
N LYS A 28 20.87 0.16 -9.30
CA LYS A 28 20.41 -0.61 -10.47
C LYS A 28 19.61 -1.83 -10.07
N ASP A 29 19.96 -2.49 -8.97
CA ASP A 29 19.27 -3.72 -8.56
C ASP A 29 17.91 -3.43 -7.89
N ASP A 30 17.74 -2.28 -7.22
CA ASP A 30 16.42 -1.79 -6.78
C ASP A 30 15.50 -1.46 -7.98
N LEU A 31 16.00 -0.74 -8.98
CA LEU A 31 15.25 -0.44 -10.20
C LEU A 31 14.87 -1.72 -10.98
N ALA A 32 15.77 -2.71 -11.00
CA ALA A 32 15.51 -4.01 -11.61
C ALA A 32 14.43 -4.78 -10.83
N HIS A 33 14.47 -4.73 -9.49
CA HIS A 33 13.45 -5.31 -8.63
C HIS A 33 12.08 -4.66 -8.84
N PHE A 34 12.02 -3.32 -8.85
CA PHE A 34 10.81 -2.56 -9.17
C PHE A 34 10.21 -2.95 -10.52
N LYS A 35 11.05 -3.03 -11.57
CA LYS A 35 10.60 -3.47 -12.90
C LYS A 35 10.05 -4.89 -12.82
N LYS A 36 10.80 -5.83 -12.23
CA LYS A 36 10.42 -7.25 -12.14
C LYS A 36 9.08 -7.45 -11.44
N LEU A 37 8.82 -6.73 -10.34
CA LEU A 37 7.56 -6.85 -9.60
C LEU A 37 6.38 -6.24 -10.34
N THR A 38 6.60 -5.12 -11.05
CA THR A 38 5.50 -4.33 -11.63
C THR A 38 5.22 -4.65 -13.09
N GLU A 39 6.10 -5.35 -13.80
CA GLU A 39 5.92 -5.64 -15.23
C GLU A 39 4.71 -6.56 -15.49
N GLY A 40 3.85 -6.17 -16.44
CA GLY A 40 2.57 -6.83 -16.70
C GLY A 40 1.41 -6.39 -15.79
N GLU A 41 1.73 -5.72 -14.69
CA GLU A 41 0.80 -5.43 -13.60
C GLU A 41 0.22 -4.01 -13.66
N MET A 42 -0.66 -3.69 -12.70
CA MET A 42 -1.19 -2.35 -12.50
C MET A 42 -0.28 -1.54 -11.57
N VAL A 43 -0.04 -0.28 -11.91
CA VAL A 43 0.70 0.66 -11.07
C VAL A 43 -0.17 1.87 -10.76
N ILE A 44 -0.38 2.14 -9.47
CA ILE A 44 -1.22 3.23 -8.97
C ILE A 44 -0.31 4.33 -8.46
N MET A 45 -0.50 5.54 -8.99
CA MET A 45 0.29 6.69 -8.59
C MET A 45 -0.51 7.99 -8.58
N GLY A 46 -0.05 8.98 -7.83
CA GLY A 46 -0.61 10.32 -7.83
C GLY A 46 -0.14 11.12 -9.05
N ARG A 47 -0.94 12.10 -9.49
CA ARG A 47 -0.60 12.98 -10.62
C ARG A 47 0.82 13.58 -10.53
N LYS A 48 1.22 14.11 -9.38
CA LYS A 48 2.55 14.72 -9.19
C LYS A 48 3.68 13.70 -9.39
N THR A 49 3.53 12.48 -8.88
CA THR A 49 4.49 11.40 -9.12
C THR A 49 4.60 11.08 -10.62
N PHE A 50 3.46 11.04 -11.31
CA PHE A 50 3.44 10.83 -12.74
C PHE A 50 4.12 11.98 -13.50
N THR A 51 3.76 13.25 -13.24
CA THR A 51 4.27 14.40 -13.99
C THR A 51 5.70 14.78 -13.64
N ASP A 52 6.08 14.68 -12.36
CA ASP A 52 7.31 15.28 -11.85
C ASP A 52 8.44 14.23 -11.76
N ALA A 53 8.12 12.97 -11.42
CA ALA A 53 9.13 11.92 -11.21
C ALA A 53 9.29 10.98 -12.40
N ILE A 54 8.18 10.46 -12.92
CA ILE A 54 8.21 9.40 -13.96
C ILE A 54 8.15 10.00 -15.37
N ASN A 55 7.33 11.04 -15.55
CA ASN A 55 7.15 11.86 -16.75
C ASN A 55 6.74 11.09 -18.03
N ARG A 56 6.32 9.83 -17.90
CA ARG A 56 5.77 9.00 -18.98
C ARG A 56 5.09 7.76 -18.42
N PRO A 57 4.17 7.10 -19.14
CA PRO A 57 3.71 5.78 -18.76
C PRO A 57 4.87 4.82 -18.62
N LEU A 58 4.80 4.01 -17.58
CA LEU A 58 5.66 2.86 -17.44
C LEU A 58 5.24 1.81 -18.50
N PRO A 59 6.13 1.41 -19.42
CA PRO A 59 5.78 0.48 -20.49
C PRO A 59 5.42 -0.90 -19.93
N ASN A 60 4.57 -1.64 -20.65
CA ASN A 60 4.06 -2.96 -20.26
C ASN A 60 3.33 -2.98 -18.91
N ARG A 61 2.77 -1.83 -18.49
CA ARG A 61 2.01 -1.65 -17.25
C ARG A 61 0.73 -0.88 -17.51
N VAL A 62 -0.30 -1.16 -16.71
CA VAL A 62 -1.50 -0.32 -16.65
C VAL A 62 -1.24 0.77 -15.64
N ASN A 63 -1.11 2.01 -16.11
CA ASN A 63 -0.75 3.17 -15.30
C ASN A 63 -2.04 3.86 -14.81
N ILE A 64 -2.37 3.69 -13.53
CA ILE A 64 -3.54 4.31 -12.89
C ILE A 64 -3.08 5.60 -12.22
N ILE A 65 -3.55 6.73 -12.74
CA ILE A 65 -3.19 8.07 -12.26
C ILE A 65 -4.35 8.63 -11.44
N VAL A 66 -4.09 8.89 -10.16
CA VAL A 66 -5.05 9.48 -9.23
C VAL A 66 -4.89 11.00 -9.22
N THR A 67 -5.97 11.72 -9.52
CA THR A 67 -5.98 13.19 -9.55
C THR A 67 -7.37 13.73 -9.22
N ARG A 68 -7.44 14.82 -8.44
CA ARG A 68 -8.73 15.52 -8.23
C ARG A 68 -9.08 16.48 -9.37
N ASP A 69 -8.12 16.73 -10.25
CA ASP A 69 -8.31 17.60 -11.41
C ASP A 69 -9.06 16.84 -12.51
N ALA A 70 -10.35 17.13 -12.65
CA ALA A 70 -11.22 16.52 -13.65
C ALA A 70 -10.85 16.93 -15.10
N THR A 71 -10.00 17.94 -15.28
CA THR A 71 -9.51 18.37 -16.60
C THR A 71 -8.24 17.65 -17.01
N PHE A 72 -7.61 16.90 -16.10
CA PHE A 72 -6.40 16.15 -16.39
C PHE A 72 -6.69 15.02 -17.37
N ASN A 73 -6.33 15.27 -18.62
CA ASN A 73 -6.41 14.30 -19.70
C ASN A 73 -5.00 14.01 -20.19
N HIS A 74 -4.57 12.76 -20.08
CA HIS A 74 -3.28 12.34 -20.60
C HIS A 74 -3.47 11.28 -21.67
N GLN A 75 -3.22 11.65 -22.92
CA GLN A 75 -3.12 10.73 -24.04
C GLN A 75 -1.63 10.42 -24.25
N ALA A 76 -1.13 9.35 -23.65
CA ALA A 76 0.24 8.91 -23.92
C ALA A 76 0.26 7.81 -24.98
N THR A 77 1.32 7.80 -25.77
CA THR A 77 1.72 6.68 -26.60
C THR A 77 2.64 5.75 -25.80
N GLY A 78 2.45 4.42 -25.91
CA GLY A 78 3.37 3.42 -25.34
C GLY A 78 2.98 2.77 -24.01
N GLY A 79 1.80 3.06 -23.44
CA GLY A 79 1.25 2.36 -22.28
C GLY A 79 -0.21 2.69 -22.03
N ALA A 80 -0.95 1.79 -21.38
CA ALA A 80 -2.34 2.05 -20.99
C ALA A 80 -2.35 3.02 -19.79
N ILE A 81 -2.98 4.18 -19.96
CA ILE A 81 -3.26 5.12 -18.86
C ILE A 81 -4.74 5.01 -18.50
N ILE A 82 -5.02 4.98 -17.21
CA ILE A 82 -6.36 5.14 -16.63
C ILE A 82 -6.28 6.29 -15.65
N VAL A 83 -7.11 7.32 -15.84
CA VAL A 83 -7.20 8.45 -14.92
C VAL A 83 -8.42 8.25 -14.04
N VAL A 84 -8.24 8.35 -12.72
CA VAL A 84 -9.33 8.26 -11.74
C VAL A 84 -9.29 9.46 -10.78
N ASN A 85 -10.47 9.82 -10.26
CA ASN A 85 -10.63 11.05 -9.48
C ASN A 85 -10.30 10.91 -7.98
N SER A 86 -10.06 9.69 -7.51
CA SER A 86 -9.84 9.37 -6.10
C SER A 86 -9.05 8.07 -5.95
N PHE A 87 -8.41 7.88 -4.80
CA PHE A 87 -7.74 6.62 -4.48
C PHE A 87 -8.75 5.47 -4.31
N ASP A 88 -9.95 5.76 -3.80
CA ASP A 88 -11.03 4.78 -3.70
C ASP A 88 -11.41 4.21 -5.07
N ALA A 89 -11.56 5.08 -6.08
CA ALA A 89 -11.82 4.63 -7.45
C ALA A 89 -10.67 3.79 -8.02
N ALA A 90 -9.41 4.09 -7.69
CA ALA A 90 -8.26 3.26 -8.09
C ALA A 90 -8.32 1.86 -7.47
N MET A 91 -8.71 1.78 -6.19
CA MET A 91 -8.82 0.52 -5.46
C MET A 91 -9.95 -0.34 -5.99
N VAL A 92 -11.13 0.25 -6.24
CA VAL A 92 -12.27 -0.46 -6.87
C VAL A 92 -11.85 -1.02 -8.22
N PHE A 93 -11.22 -0.20 -9.07
CA PHE A 93 -10.74 -0.66 -10.38
C PHE A 93 -9.73 -1.82 -10.27
N ALA A 94 -8.82 -1.74 -9.30
CA ALA A 94 -7.84 -2.79 -9.04
C ALA A 94 -8.48 -4.10 -8.56
N GLU A 95 -9.49 -4.01 -7.68
CA GLU A 95 -10.21 -5.16 -7.13
C GLU A 95 -11.11 -5.84 -8.18
N GLU A 96 -11.72 -5.07 -9.07
CA GLU A 96 -12.53 -5.56 -10.21
C GLU A 96 -11.69 -6.21 -11.31
N THR A 97 -10.36 -6.12 -11.24
CA THR A 97 -9.41 -6.72 -12.18
C THR A 97 -8.59 -7.84 -11.49
N PRO A 98 -9.22 -8.95 -11.06
CA PRO A 98 -8.64 -9.90 -10.09
C PRO A 98 -7.42 -10.69 -10.60
N TYR A 99 -7.17 -10.70 -11.91
CA TYR A 99 -6.07 -11.44 -12.53
C TYR A 99 -4.73 -10.68 -12.56
N ARG A 100 -4.67 -9.47 -11.98
CA ARG A 100 -3.45 -8.67 -11.92
C ARG A 100 -3.19 -8.20 -10.50
N HIS A 101 -1.92 -8.18 -10.12
CA HIS A 101 -1.47 -7.49 -8.93
C HIS A 101 -1.49 -5.98 -9.18
N SER A 102 -1.71 -5.22 -8.11
CA SER A 102 -1.64 -3.76 -8.16
C SER A 102 -0.56 -3.27 -7.22
N PHE A 103 0.28 -2.37 -7.72
CA PHE A 103 1.35 -1.75 -6.96
C PHE A 103 1.09 -0.27 -6.79
N VAL A 104 0.96 0.19 -5.55
CA VAL A 104 0.98 1.61 -5.22
C VAL A 104 2.43 2.08 -5.21
N ILE A 105 2.76 3.02 -6.10
CA ILE A 105 4.13 3.50 -6.33
C ILE A 105 4.33 4.98 -5.92
N GLY A 106 3.38 5.52 -5.16
CA GLY A 106 3.47 6.84 -4.52
C GLY A 106 2.62 7.92 -5.18
N GLY A 107 2.75 9.19 -4.81
CA GLY A 107 3.64 9.74 -3.79
C GLY A 107 3.08 9.67 -2.38
N ALA A 108 3.63 10.46 -1.45
CA ALA A 108 3.32 10.43 -0.02
C ALA A 108 1.81 10.42 0.30
N GLU A 109 1.01 11.26 -0.37
CA GLU A 109 -0.45 11.31 -0.16
C GLU A 109 -1.16 10.01 -0.60
N ILE A 110 -0.68 9.36 -1.65
CA ILE A 110 -1.24 8.09 -2.13
C ILE A 110 -0.78 6.95 -1.22
N TYR A 111 0.48 6.95 -0.79
CA TYR A 111 0.96 6.00 0.22
C TYR A 111 0.15 6.10 1.52
N ALA A 112 -0.16 7.31 1.98
CA ALA A 112 -0.92 7.51 3.22
C ALA A 112 -2.33 6.90 3.13
N GLN A 113 -2.99 7.02 1.98
CA GLN A 113 -4.29 6.40 1.72
C GLN A 113 -4.18 4.87 1.53
N ALA A 114 -3.05 4.38 1.02
CA ALA A 114 -2.81 2.98 0.72
C ALA A 114 -2.45 2.13 1.96
N ILE A 115 -1.60 2.65 2.86
CA ILE A 115 -1.10 1.93 4.05
C ILE A 115 -2.21 1.19 4.82
N PRO A 116 -3.38 1.77 5.15
CA PRO A 116 -4.41 1.06 5.89
C PRO A 116 -5.16 -0.03 5.09
N ARG A 117 -4.95 -0.13 3.78
CA ARG A 117 -5.78 -0.92 2.86
C ARG A 117 -5.03 -1.98 2.05
N VAL A 118 -3.71 -1.87 1.92
CA VAL A 118 -2.91 -2.82 1.15
C VAL A 118 -2.61 -4.11 1.94
N ASP A 119 -2.31 -5.18 1.20
CA ASP A 119 -2.01 -6.51 1.73
C ASP A 119 -0.55 -6.64 2.16
N SER A 120 0.36 -5.98 1.43
CA SER A 120 1.81 -6.07 1.63
C SER A 120 2.54 -4.79 1.25
N MET A 121 3.80 -4.65 1.71
CA MET A 121 4.69 -3.57 1.34
C MET A 121 6.08 -4.12 0.99
N PHE A 122 6.60 -3.71 -0.16
CA PHE A 122 7.99 -3.89 -0.56
C PHE A 122 8.72 -2.57 -0.29
N ILE A 123 9.64 -2.59 0.68
CA ILE A 123 10.32 -1.41 1.18
C ILE A 123 11.82 -1.57 0.95
N THR A 124 12.38 -0.76 0.06
CA THR A 124 13.83 -0.62 -0.07
C THR A 124 14.34 0.41 0.94
N ARG A 125 15.18 -0.01 1.88
CA ARG A 125 15.91 0.81 2.85
C ARG A 125 17.29 1.14 2.28
N VAL A 126 17.49 2.37 1.80
CA VAL A 126 18.80 2.81 1.29
C VAL A 126 19.71 3.15 2.46
N ASP A 127 20.94 2.63 2.44
CA ASP A 127 21.96 2.84 3.50
C ASP A 127 22.57 4.24 3.38
N GLY A 128 21.76 5.24 3.67
CA GLY A 128 22.13 6.64 3.64
C GLY A 128 21.11 7.53 4.35
N GLN A 129 21.49 8.77 4.57
CA GLN A 129 20.62 9.83 5.04
C GLN A 129 20.78 10.99 4.07
N PHE A 130 19.69 11.40 3.43
CA PHE A 130 19.73 12.38 2.36
C PHE A 130 18.85 13.58 2.70
N ALA A 131 19.19 14.73 2.12
CA ALA A 131 18.30 15.88 2.15
C ALA A 131 17.07 15.58 1.28
N GLY A 132 15.89 15.73 1.85
CA GLY A 132 14.63 15.68 1.13
C GLY A 132 13.45 16.04 2.01
N ASP A 133 12.35 16.39 1.36
CA ASP A 133 11.17 16.99 2.00
C ASP A 133 9.90 16.18 1.75
N VAL A 134 10.01 15.06 1.03
CA VAL A 134 8.92 14.10 0.85
C VAL A 134 9.26 12.84 1.64
N LEU A 135 8.47 12.58 2.68
CA LEU A 135 8.65 11.44 3.58
C LEU A 135 7.63 10.34 3.27
N PHE A 136 8.03 9.08 3.49
CA PHE A 136 7.09 7.97 3.57
C PHE A 136 6.20 8.16 4.81
N PRO A 137 4.88 8.01 4.70
CA PRO A 137 3.99 8.16 5.85
C PRO A 137 4.31 7.12 6.93
N HIS A 138 4.14 7.52 8.19
CA HIS A 138 4.26 6.61 9.31
C HIS A 138 3.20 5.49 9.23
N PHE A 139 3.60 4.28 9.59
CA PHE A 139 2.69 3.13 9.73
C PHE A 139 3.00 2.39 11.03
N ASP A 140 1.97 1.87 11.70
CA ASP A 140 2.16 1.10 12.93
C ASP A 140 2.76 -0.27 12.61
N ARG A 141 4.03 -0.47 12.96
CA ARG A 141 4.74 -1.74 12.74
C ARG A 141 4.07 -2.94 13.43
N GLN A 142 3.22 -2.72 14.44
CA GLN A 142 2.48 -3.80 15.09
C GLN A 142 1.44 -4.43 14.17
N GLU A 143 0.94 -3.70 13.17
CA GLU A 143 0.02 -4.24 12.14
C GLU A 143 0.74 -5.09 11.09
N TRP A 144 2.07 -5.10 11.07
CA TRP A 144 2.87 -5.70 10.01
C TRP A 144 3.85 -6.75 10.54
N GLU A 145 4.16 -7.71 9.68
CA GLU A 145 5.15 -8.74 9.89
C GLU A 145 6.19 -8.68 8.78
N LEU A 146 7.47 -8.65 9.15
CA LEU A 146 8.56 -8.77 8.18
C LEU A 146 8.61 -10.22 7.69
N PHE A 147 8.16 -10.43 6.46
CA PHE A 147 8.08 -11.74 5.84
C PHE A 147 9.43 -12.20 5.28
N GLY A 148 10.28 -11.27 4.86
CA GLY A 148 11.63 -11.57 4.38
C GLY A 148 12.38 -10.31 3.97
N GLN A 149 13.68 -10.44 3.78
CA GLN A 149 14.54 -9.35 3.32
C GLN A 149 15.72 -9.86 2.49
N VAL A 150 16.26 -9.01 1.63
CA VAL A 150 17.48 -9.26 0.85
C VAL A 150 18.38 -8.03 0.97
N VAL A 151 19.63 -8.25 1.37
CA VAL A 151 20.64 -7.20 1.55
C VAL A 151 21.49 -7.08 0.29
N TYR A 152 21.71 -5.85 -0.16
CA TYR A 152 22.57 -5.48 -1.27
C TYR A 152 23.67 -4.56 -0.75
N HIS A 153 24.93 -4.92 -1.02
CA HIS A 153 26.07 -4.07 -0.69
C HIS A 153 26.35 -3.07 -1.82
N LYS A 154 26.98 -1.96 -1.46
CA LYS A 154 27.50 -1.00 -2.43
C LYS A 154 28.52 -1.68 -3.35
N ASP A 155 28.37 -1.47 -4.65
CA ASP A 155 29.25 -1.99 -5.70
C ASP A 155 29.18 -1.11 -6.96
N ASP A 156 29.76 -1.57 -8.07
CA ASP A 156 29.76 -0.85 -9.35
C ASP A 156 28.34 -0.67 -9.95
N ARG A 157 27.38 -1.49 -9.53
CA ARG A 157 25.98 -1.42 -9.97
C ARG A 157 25.14 -0.56 -9.04
N ASN A 158 25.52 -0.44 -7.78
CA ASN A 158 24.72 0.20 -6.73
C ASN A 158 25.55 1.23 -5.97
N THR A 159 25.23 2.51 -6.15
CA THR A 159 25.97 3.63 -5.53
C THR A 159 25.94 3.63 -4.00
N TYR A 160 24.94 2.96 -3.40
CA TYR A 160 24.77 2.76 -1.97
C TYR A 160 24.40 1.30 -1.69
N GLY A 161 24.68 0.83 -0.47
CA GLY A 161 24.04 -0.38 0.04
C GLY A 161 22.55 -0.12 0.27
N PHE A 162 21.76 -1.18 0.27
CA PHE A 162 20.35 -1.12 0.63
C PHE A 162 19.80 -2.49 1.00
N THR A 163 18.67 -2.51 1.71
CA THR A 163 17.93 -3.74 2.02
C THR A 163 16.53 -3.67 1.44
N ILE A 164 16.13 -4.68 0.66
CA ILE A 164 14.74 -4.82 0.21
C ILE A 164 13.99 -5.69 1.22
N GLU A 165 13.04 -5.09 1.93
CA GLU A 165 12.18 -5.73 2.91
C GLU A 165 10.81 -6.04 2.29
N HIS A 166 10.26 -7.22 2.57
CA HIS A 166 8.87 -7.57 2.25
C HIS A 166 8.09 -7.71 3.54
N TRP A 167 7.12 -6.81 3.73
CA TRP A 167 6.21 -6.78 4.87
C TRP A 167 4.84 -7.27 4.45
N LYS A 168 4.19 -8.09 5.29
CA LYS A 168 2.80 -8.52 5.11
C LYS A 168 1.96 -8.05 6.28
N ARG A 169 0.69 -7.72 6.01
CA ARG A 169 -0.24 -7.39 7.09
C ARG A 169 -0.40 -8.61 8.00
N ARG A 170 -0.34 -8.41 9.31
CA ARG A 170 -0.63 -9.48 10.28
C ARG A 170 -2.08 -9.90 10.12
N ALA A 171 -2.34 -11.21 10.17
CA ALA A 171 -3.69 -11.70 10.29
C ALA A 171 -4.29 -11.13 11.58
N ALA A 172 -5.48 -10.52 11.49
CA ALA A 172 -6.16 -9.99 12.65
C ALA A 172 -6.36 -11.12 13.66
N LEU A 173 -5.85 -10.95 14.89
CA LEU A 173 -6.19 -11.81 16.01
C LEU A 173 -7.70 -11.69 16.20
N THR A 174 -8.45 -12.66 15.68
CA THR A 174 -9.89 -12.72 15.89
C THR A 174 -10.08 -13.09 17.36
N SER A 175 -10.23 -12.08 18.22
CA SER A 175 -10.71 -12.27 19.58
C SER A 175 -12.13 -12.83 19.48
N THR A 176 -12.23 -14.16 19.48
CA THR A 176 -13.51 -14.84 19.59
C THR A 176 -13.93 -14.76 21.05
N THR A 177 -14.49 -13.63 21.46
CA THR A 177 -15.25 -13.56 22.71
C THR A 177 -16.51 -14.40 22.52
N ARG A 178 -16.45 -15.68 22.90
CA ARG A 178 -17.63 -16.53 23.05
C ARG A 178 -18.53 -15.90 24.13
N PRO A 179 -19.80 -15.54 23.85
CA PRO A 179 -20.71 -15.20 24.91
C PRO A 179 -21.04 -16.47 25.68
N THR A 180 -20.69 -16.50 26.96
CA THR A 180 -21.11 -17.54 27.90
C THR A 180 -22.63 -17.46 28.03
N LEU A 181 -23.35 -18.43 27.47
CA LEU A 181 -24.77 -18.62 27.73
C LEU A 181 -24.95 -19.04 29.19
N THR A 182 -25.21 -18.07 30.07
CA THR A 182 -25.68 -18.32 31.43
C THR A 182 -27.10 -18.86 31.35
N ARG A 183 -27.26 -20.15 31.68
CA ARG A 183 -28.51 -20.90 31.71
C ARG A 183 -29.47 -20.26 32.72
N ALA A 184 -30.57 -19.68 32.25
CA ALA A 184 -31.63 -19.16 33.11
C ALA A 184 -32.35 -20.32 33.84
N THR A 185 -32.30 -20.32 35.16
CA THR A 185 -33.04 -21.25 36.01
C THR A 185 -34.51 -20.87 36.01
N ARG A 186 -35.36 -21.80 35.56
CA ARG A 186 -36.81 -21.64 35.43
C ARG A 186 -37.47 -21.79 36.81
N THR A 187 -37.82 -20.68 37.46
CA THR A 187 -38.62 -20.70 38.68
C THR A 187 -40.10 -20.92 38.32
N ARG A 188 -40.67 -22.05 38.75
CA ARG A 188 -42.11 -22.33 38.65
C ARG A 188 -42.89 -21.33 39.52
N ARG A 189 -43.83 -20.58 38.93
CA ARG A 189 -44.89 -19.88 39.66
C ARG A 189 -46.00 -20.89 39.97
N SER A 190 -46.32 -21.06 41.24
CA SER A 190 -47.59 -21.61 41.71
C SER A 190 -48.65 -20.51 41.68
N THR A 191 -49.75 -20.74 40.99
CA THR A 191 -50.97 -19.93 41.12
C THR A 191 -52.01 -20.80 41.82
N ASP A 192 -52.19 -20.56 43.11
CA ASP A 192 -53.43 -20.87 43.82
C ASP A 192 -54.40 -19.70 43.61
N ALA A 193 -55.63 -20.01 43.17
CA ALA A 193 -56.77 -19.11 43.23
C ALA A 193 -57.99 -19.92 43.68
N PRO A 194 -58.78 -19.42 44.65
CA PRO A 194 -59.77 -20.22 45.35
C PRO A 194 -61.13 -20.29 44.64
N SER A 195 -61.82 -21.39 44.88
CA SER A 195 -63.16 -21.70 44.42
C SER A 195 -64.25 -20.87 45.13
N ARG A 196 -65.15 -20.30 44.31
CA ARG A 196 -66.61 -20.10 44.48
C ARG A 196 -67.22 -20.18 45.88
N ARG A 197 -68.10 -19.21 46.20
CA ARG A 197 -69.45 -19.44 46.76
C ARG A 197 -70.38 -18.25 46.51
N SER A 198 -71.61 -18.61 46.10
CA SER A 198 -72.91 -17.90 46.12
C SER A 198 -72.98 -16.46 45.65
#